data_AF-A0A0K1EME7-F1
#
_entry.id   AF-A0A0K1EME7-F1
#
_cell.length_a   1.000
_cell.length_b   1.000
_cell.length_c   1.000
_cell.angle_alpha   90.00
_cell.angle_beta   90.00
_cell.angle_gamma   90.00
#
_symmetry.space_group_name_H-M   'P 1'
#
loop_
_entity.id
_entity.type
_entity.pdbx_description
1 polymer ?
#
loop_
_entity_poly.entity_id
_entity_poly.type
_entity_poly.pdbx_seq_one_letter_code
_entity_poly.pdbx_strand_id
1 'polypeptide(L)'
;MIPPRIIPLTILALSLPHLGCAGGTGEDMVDAFGDLSTEQFQQPMTGGQNGNGGNNGLRTAYFHANKSSLLSATGSRLPGPNHAPSVGVQALVSTEGGDKTLQYAVRCSVLDGQVVSYVDGVYGPKAYEGEGLLAGTSQWTTQGLSASQQEALFACMLAHLNPAGMVVPIALTGEMVAPAEDEEFDLSDYSFHEALWTATVSTAGGLIFKVWPIGDLRSSCSQVYLEGTLKNRTCGAVSQHASCGLEVRLDVEDDCTVSDGEYTCLGKPALVTRLIPEYFEQLHPLCIQ
;
A
#
# COMPACT_ATOMS: atom_id res chain seq x y z
N MET A 1 46.79 14.13 16.68
CA MET A 1 46.92 14.60 15.28
C MET A 1 47.30 13.39 14.44
N ILE A 2 46.37 12.89 13.63
CA ILE A 2 46.54 11.67 12.82
C ILE A 2 46.73 12.15 11.36
N PRO A 3 47.76 11.68 10.62
CA PRO A 3 48.00 12.15 9.26
C PRO A 3 46.99 11.54 8.26
N PRO A 4 46.68 12.23 7.15
CA PRO A 4 45.75 11.72 6.15
C PRO A 4 46.42 10.63 5.28
N ARG A 5 45.73 9.50 5.10
CA ARG A 5 46.08 8.47 4.13
C ARG A 5 45.51 8.83 2.76
N ILE A 6 46.40 8.97 1.78
CA ILE A 6 46.07 9.16 0.37
C ILE A 6 45.82 7.78 -0.26
N ILE A 7 44.64 7.58 -0.85
CA ILE A 7 44.30 6.38 -1.63
C ILE A 7 44.43 6.73 -3.12
N PRO A 8 45.19 5.97 -3.92
CA PRO A 8 45.31 6.22 -5.36
C PRO A 8 44.04 5.75 -6.10
N LEU A 9 43.56 6.60 -7.00
CA LEU A 9 42.43 6.36 -7.90
C LEU A 9 42.97 5.71 -9.19
N THR A 10 42.64 4.44 -9.42
CA THR A 10 42.99 3.73 -10.65
C THR A 10 41.83 3.85 -11.64
N ILE A 11 42.03 4.61 -12.72
CA ILE A 11 41.08 4.74 -13.84
C ILE A 11 41.39 3.62 -14.84
N LEU A 12 40.44 2.68 -15.01
CA LEU A 12 40.51 1.66 -16.06
C LEU A 12 39.65 2.13 -17.24
N ALA A 13 40.30 2.57 -18.32
CA ALA A 13 39.65 2.88 -19.59
C ALA A 13 39.49 1.58 -20.41
N LEU A 14 38.24 1.17 -20.65
CA LEU A 14 37.93 0.09 -21.60
C LEU A 14 37.46 0.72 -22.93
N SER A 15 38.27 0.57 -23.96
CA SER A 15 37.92 0.86 -25.35
C SER A 15 37.22 -0.36 -25.98
N LEU A 16 35.99 -0.18 -26.49
CA LEU A 16 35.31 -1.18 -27.32
C LEU A 16 35.45 -0.83 -28.81
N PRO A 17 35.83 -1.79 -29.67
CA PRO A 17 35.90 -1.58 -31.12
C PRO A 17 34.53 -1.67 -31.80
N HIS A 18 34.35 -0.82 -32.81
CA HIS A 18 33.28 -0.88 -33.81
C HIS A 18 33.55 -1.97 -34.88
N LEU A 19 32.57 -2.85 -35.08
CA LEU A 19 32.25 -3.58 -36.31
C LEU A 19 30.71 -3.65 -36.35
N GLY A 20 29.95 -3.45 -37.42
CA GLY A 20 30.20 -3.52 -38.86
C GLY A 20 29.04 -4.31 -39.50
N CYS A 21 28.17 -3.60 -40.23
CA CYS A 21 27.12 -3.97 -41.21
C CYS A 21 26.65 -5.43 -41.44
N ALA A 22 25.33 -5.60 -41.65
CA ALA A 22 24.77 -6.27 -42.83
C ALA A 22 23.25 -6.06 -42.94
N GLY A 23 22.78 -5.60 -44.10
CA GLY A 23 21.37 -5.46 -44.43
C GLY A 23 20.74 -6.78 -44.88
N GLY A 24 19.45 -6.92 -44.57
CA GLY A 24 18.57 -7.94 -45.13
C GLY A 24 17.20 -7.32 -45.37
N THR A 25 16.88 -7.06 -46.64
CA THR A 25 15.53 -6.78 -47.10
C THR A 25 14.80 -8.12 -47.21
N GLY A 26 13.91 -8.39 -46.27
CA GLY A 26 12.97 -9.51 -46.30
C GLY A 26 11.57 -8.96 -46.13
N GLU A 27 10.90 -8.77 -47.25
CA GLU A 27 9.45 -8.57 -47.33
C GLU A 27 8.72 -9.86 -46.90
N ASP A 28 7.47 -9.70 -46.48
CA ASP A 28 6.47 -10.75 -46.18
C ASP A 28 6.57 -11.48 -44.82
N MET A 29 6.00 -10.87 -43.78
CA MET A 29 5.25 -11.55 -42.70
C MET A 29 4.33 -10.54 -41.99
N VAL A 30 3.26 -10.14 -42.66
CA VAL A 30 2.06 -9.56 -42.04
C VAL A 30 0.97 -10.64 -42.07
N ASP A 31 0.11 -10.64 -41.05
CA ASP A 31 -1.02 -11.55 -40.82
C ASP A 31 -0.72 -12.89 -40.14
N ALA A 32 -0.56 -12.84 -38.81
CA ALA A 32 -1.17 -13.81 -37.87
C ALA A 32 -0.80 -13.51 -36.40
N PHE A 33 -0.82 -12.24 -35.97
CA PHE A 33 -1.06 -11.98 -34.55
C PHE A 33 -2.56 -11.92 -34.38
N GLY A 34 -3.12 -13.08 -34.00
CA GLY A 34 -4.51 -13.18 -33.59
C GLY A 34 -4.80 -12.09 -32.58
N ASP A 35 -5.81 -11.30 -32.93
CA ASP A 35 -6.54 -10.36 -32.10
C ASP A 35 -7.08 -11.12 -30.88
N LEU A 36 -6.20 -11.42 -29.92
CA LEU A 36 -6.58 -11.78 -28.56
C LEU A 36 -6.98 -10.48 -27.91
N SER A 37 -8.27 -10.22 -28.09
CA SER A 37 -8.93 -8.97 -27.87
C SER A 37 -8.75 -8.46 -26.43
N THR A 38 -8.30 -7.22 -26.36
CA THR A 38 -8.35 -6.28 -25.23
C THR A 38 -9.76 -6.15 -24.61
N GLU A 39 -10.79 -6.77 -25.19
CA GLU A 39 -12.20 -6.63 -24.78
C GLU A 39 -12.56 -7.39 -23.49
N GLN A 40 -11.83 -8.44 -23.09
CA GLN A 40 -12.15 -9.15 -21.84
C GLN A 40 -11.81 -8.35 -20.56
N PHE A 41 -10.98 -7.31 -20.67
CA PHE A 41 -10.66 -6.41 -19.55
C PHE A 41 -11.35 -5.03 -19.64
N GLN A 42 -12.21 -4.82 -20.64
CA GLN A 42 -13.05 -3.62 -20.78
C GLN A 42 -14.42 -3.76 -20.13
N GLN A 43 -14.78 -4.95 -19.62
CA GLN A 43 -15.82 -5.01 -18.60
C GLN A 43 -15.32 -4.10 -17.46
N PRO A 44 -16.04 -3.02 -17.10
CA PRO A 44 -15.61 -2.14 -16.03
C PRO A 44 -15.35 -3.05 -14.84
N MET A 45 -14.11 -3.05 -14.37
CA MET A 45 -13.69 -3.88 -13.26
C MET A 45 -14.38 -3.31 -12.02
N THR A 46 -15.67 -3.64 -11.87
CA THR A 46 -16.49 -3.26 -10.73
C THR A 46 -15.93 -4.08 -9.60
N GLY A 47 -14.93 -3.55 -8.89
CA GLY A 47 -14.51 -4.12 -7.62
C GLY A 47 -15.75 -4.49 -6.80
N GLY A 48 -15.66 -5.56 -6.00
CA GLY A 48 -16.80 -6.13 -5.28
C GLY A 48 -17.72 -5.04 -4.72
N GLN A 49 -19.05 -5.26 -4.78
CA GLN A 49 -20.04 -4.25 -4.39
C GLN A 49 -19.90 -3.81 -2.92
N ASN A 50 -19.18 -4.60 -2.12
CA ASN A 50 -18.83 -4.27 -0.76
C ASN A 50 -17.56 -3.43 -0.74
N GLY A 51 -17.68 -2.21 -0.22
CA GLY A 51 -16.57 -1.34 0.08
C GLY A 51 -16.79 -0.61 1.39
N ASN A 52 -15.73 0.01 1.90
CA ASN A 52 -15.79 0.89 3.05
C ASN A 52 -14.99 2.17 2.78
N GLY A 53 -15.49 3.28 3.31
CA GLY A 53 -14.87 4.59 3.19
C GLY A 53 -13.72 4.76 4.17
N GLY A 54 -12.75 5.56 3.80
CA GLY A 54 -11.64 5.92 4.67
C GLY A 54 -10.96 7.20 4.20
N ASN A 55 -9.86 7.57 4.85
CA ASN A 55 -9.11 8.78 4.51
C ASN A 55 -7.61 8.48 4.46
N ASN A 56 -6.88 8.83 3.41
CA ASN A 56 -5.43 8.67 3.37
C ASN A 56 -4.68 9.85 4.03
N GLY A 57 -4.68 9.93 5.35
CA GLY A 57 -3.95 10.98 6.07
C GLY A 57 -2.65 10.51 6.73
N LEU A 58 -2.27 9.24 6.60
CA LEU A 58 -1.08 8.73 7.29
C LEU A 58 0.18 9.15 6.55
N ARG A 59 1.05 9.92 7.22
CA ARG A 59 2.34 10.33 6.66
C ARG A 59 3.21 9.11 6.41
N THR A 60 3.74 8.98 5.20
CA THR A 60 4.64 7.88 4.80
C THR A 60 5.83 7.72 5.76
N ALA A 61 6.45 8.82 6.17
CA ALA A 61 7.56 8.81 7.13
C ALA A 61 7.18 8.23 8.50
N TYR A 62 5.95 8.49 8.98
CA TYR A 62 5.48 7.96 10.26
C TYR A 62 5.32 6.44 10.19
N PHE A 63 4.66 5.95 9.13
CA PHE A 63 4.49 4.51 8.93
C PHE A 63 5.82 3.79 8.76
N HIS A 64 6.70 4.24 7.86
CA HIS A 64 7.95 3.51 7.57
C HIS A 64 8.92 3.51 8.75
N ALA A 65 8.91 4.55 9.60
CA ALA A 65 9.70 4.57 10.84
C ALA A 65 9.15 3.60 11.91
N ASN A 66 7.87 3.23 11.84
CA ASN A 66 7.18 2.50 12.90
C ASN A 66 6.64 1.11 12.50
N LYS A 67 6.74 0.72 11.22
CA LYS A 67 6.15 -0.54 10.70
C LYS A 67 6.67 -1.80 11.42
N SER A 68 7.92 -1.83 11.86
CA SER A 68 8.46 -2.95 12.64
C SER A 68 7.88 -3.03 14.05
N SER A 69 7.71 -1.89 14.73
CA SER A 69 7.02 -1.81 16.03
C SER A 69 5.55 -2.19 15.88
N LEU A 70 4.91 -1.76 14.80
CA LEU A 70 3.55 -2.17 14.45
C LEU A 70 3.45 -3.67 14.24
N LEU A 71 4.34 -4.27 13.46
CA LEU A 71 4.35 -5.73 13.25
C LEU A 71 4.50 -6.46 14.59
N SER A 72 5.41 -6.00 15.46
CA SER A 72 5.53 -6.55 16.81
C SER A 72 4.24 -6.40 17.64
N ALA A 73 3.57 -5.24 17.55
CA ALA A 73 2.32 -4.99 18.24
C ALA A 73 1.19 -5.94 17.79
N THR A 74 1.13 -6.28 16.50
CA THR A 74 0.11 -7.18 15.96
C THR A 74 0.21 -8.62 16.45
N GLY A 75 1.38 -9.04 16.95
CA GLY A 75 1.58 -10.37 17.55
C GLY A 75 0.98 -10.53 18.96
N SER A 76 0.34 -9.49 19.51
CA SER A 76 -0.29 -9.50 20.82
C SER A 76 -1.61 -8.75 20.76
N ARG A 77 -2.50 -9.00 21.73
CA ARG A 77 -3.72 -8.20 21.85
C ARG A 77 -3.40 -6.73 22.13
N LEU A 78 -4.30 -5.85 21.69
CA LEU A 78 -4.30 -4.43 22.03
C LEU A 78 -4.50 -4.21 23.55
N PRO A 79 -4.04 -3.07 24.09
CA PRO A 79 -4.25 -2.76 25.50
C PRO A 79 -5.72 -2.52 25.82
N GLY A 80 -6.07 -2.57 27.11
CA GLY A 80 -7.42 -2.30 27.59
C GLY A 80 -7.42 -1.98 29.09
N PRO A 81 -8.60 -1.79 29.71
CA PRO A 81 -8.71 -1.29 31.09
C PRO A 81 -7.91 -2.08 32.14
N ASN A 82 -7.73 -3.39 31.92
CA ASN A 82 -7.01 -4.29 32.83
C ASN A 82 -5.75 -4.91 32.20
N HIS A 83 -5.30 -4.38 31.07
CA HIS A 83 -4.23 -4.99 30.27
C HIS A 83 -3.21 -3.95 29.82
N ALA A 84 -1.98 -4.10 30.32
CA ALA A 84 -0.87 -3.25 29.93
C ALA A 84 -0.58 -3.37 28.42
N PRO A 85 -0.08 -2.31 27.77
CA PRO A 85 0.36 -2.37 26.38
C PRO A 85 1.50 -3.38 26.21
N SER A 86 1.52 -4.07 25.06
CA SER A 86 2.67 -4.88 24.66
C SER A 86 3.88 -3.98 24.39
N VAL A 87 5.09 -4.57 24.32
CA VAL A 87 6.31 -3.82 24.00
C VAL A 87 6.18 -3.08 22.65
N GLY A 88 5.57 -3.72 21.65
CA GLY A 88 5.32 -3.11 20.34
C GLY A 88 4.38 -1.90 20.43
N VAL A 89 3.27 -2.02 21.18
CA VAL A 89 2.34 -0.90 21.41
C VAL A 89 3.03 0.23 22.17
N GLN A 90 3.79 -0.08 23.23
CA GLN A 90 4.53 0.91 24.00
C GLN A 90 5.55 1.68 23.14
N ALA A 91 6.22 0.99 22.22
CA ALA A 91 7.16 1.62 21.30
C ALA A 91 6.45 2.60 20.35
N LEU A 92 5.29 2.23 19.80
CA LEU A 92 4.51 3.09 18.92
C LEU A 92 4.09 4.38 19.62
N VAL A 93 3.44 4.24 20.77
CA VAL A 93 2.80 5.36 21.48
C VAL A 93 3.81 6.30 22.16
N SER A 94 5.08 5.92 22.20
CA SER A 94 6.17 6.75 22.72
C SER A 94 6.60 7.89 21.80
N THR A 95 6.12 7.89 20.55
CA THR A 95 6.41 8.94 19.56
C THR A 95 5.13 9.41 18.88
N GLU A 96 5.10 10.66 18.41
CA GLU A 96 3.96 11.18 17.65
C GLU A 96 3.67 10.33 16.39
N GLY A 97 4.72 9.95 15.65
CA GLY A 97 4.57 9.17 14.43
C GLY A 97 4.06 7.75 14.69
N GLY A 98 4.52 7.12 15.77
CA GLY A 98 4.04 5.79 16.15
C GLY A 98 2.61 5.82 16.71
N ASP A 99 2.24 6.84 17.47
CA ASP A 99 0.87 7.08 17.95
C ASP A 99 -0.10 7.23 16.76
N LYS A 100 0.26 8.02 15.75
CA LYS A 100 -0.51 8.14 14.50
C LYS A 100 -0.55 6.85 13.69
N THR A 101 0.54 6.10 13.66
CA THR A 101 0.58 4.79 12.99
C THR A 101 -0.36 3.80 13.69
N LEU A 102 -0.39 3.79 15.03
CA LEU A 102 -1.31 2.94 15.80
C LEU A 102 -2.77 3.36 15.61
N GLN A 103 -3.05 4.67 15.58
CA GLN A 103 -4.39 5.19 15.32
C GLN A 103 -4.95 4.64 14.00
N TYR A 104 -4.18 4.73 12.91
CA TYR A 104 -4.61 4.17 11.62
C TYR A 104 -4.72 2.65 11.63
N ALA A 105 -3.82 1.96 12.33
CA ALA A 105 -3.92 0.51 12.45
C ALA A 105 -5.20 0.09 13.18
N VAL A 106 -5.59 0.80 14.25
CA VAL A 106 -6.85 0.58 14.97
C VAL A 106 -8.05 0.87 14.06
N ARG A 107 -8.06 1.98 13.32
CA ARG A 107 -9.12 2.28 12.34
C ARG A 107 -9.33 1.14 11.35
N CYS A 108 -8.24 0.61 10.79
CA CYS A 108 -8.30 -0.50 9.84
C CYS A 108 -8.86 -1.80 10.44
N SER A 109 -8.68 -2.07 11.75
CA SER A 109 -8.80 -3.44 12.28
C SER A 109 -9.77 -3.65 13.43
N VAL A 110 -10.07 -2.61 14.18
CA VAL A 110 -11.01 -2.65 15.29
C VAL A 110 -12.39 -2.29 14.75
N LEU A 111 -13.44 -2.91 15.29
CA LEU A 111 -14.83 -2.67 14.87
C LEU A 111 -15.17 -1.18 14.95
N ASP A 112 -16.10 -0.77 14.09
CA ASP A 112 -16.60 0.60 14.09
C ASP A 112 -17.20 0.97 15.46
N GLY A 113 -16.90 2.20 15.90
CA GLY A 113 -17.29 2.75 17.20
C GLY A 113 -16.63 2.08 18.43
N GLN A 114 -15.85 1.00 18.27
CA GLN A 114 -15.13 0.40 19.38
C GLN A 114 -13.88 1.20 19.71
N VAL A 115 -13.76 1.61 20.98
CA VAL A 115 -12.63 2.40 21.47
C VAL A 115 -11.62 1.52 22.23
N VAL A 116 -10.38 1.53 21.77
CA VAL A 116 -9.22 0.98 22.47
C VAL A 116 -8.60 2.09 23.31
N SER A 117 -8.72 1.98 24.63
CA SER A 117 -8.16 2.95 25.56
C SER A 117 -7.20 2.32 26.55
N TYR A 118 -6.17 3.07 26.93
CA TYR A 118 -5.23 2.69 27.97
C TYR A 118 -4.57 3.92 28.57
N VAL A 119 -4.00 3.77 29.76
CA VAL A 119 -3.27 4.84 30.44
C VAL A 119 -1.80 4.57 30.29
N ASP A 120 -1.11 5.44 29.57
CA ASP A 120 0.35 5.45 29.58
C ASP A 120 0.85 6.28 30.77
N GLY A 121 1.75 5.71 31.57
CA GLY A 121 2.28 6.38 32.76
C GLY A 121 3.07 7.65 32.45
N VAL A 122 3.49 7.87 31.20
CA VAL A 122 4.28 9.01 30.75
C VAL A 122 3.41 10.04 30.01
N TYR A 123 2.54 9.59 29.11
CA TYR A 123 1.78 10.43 28.19
C TYR A 123 0.29 10.57 28.53
N GLY A 124 -0.19 9.93 29.60
CA GLY A 124 -1.58 10.01 30.06
C GLY A 124 -2.53 9.06 29.32
N PRO A 125 -3.85 9.26 29.45
CA PRO A 125 -4.85 8.42 28.79
C PRO A 125 -4.81 8.61 27.27
N LYS A 126 -4.81 7.49 26.54
CA LYS A 126 -4.90 7.42 25.09
C LYS A 126 -6.15 6.63 24.72
N ALA A 127 -6.81 7.04 23.64
CA ALA A 127 -7.98 6.38 23.09
C ALA A 127 -7.90 6.39 21.56
N TYR A 128 -8.16 5.24 20.94
CA TYR A 128 -8.22 5.06 19.49
C TYR A 128 -9.54 4.40 19.15
N GLU A 129 -10.27 4.99 18.22
CA GLU A 129 -11.55 4.48 17.73
C GLU A 129 -11.33 3.66 16.46
N GLY A 130 -11.94 2.48 16.41
CA GLY A 130 -11.99 1.64 15.21
C GLY A 130 -12.98 2.17 14.19
N GLU A 131 -12.75 1.86 12.91
CA GLU A 131 -13.67 2.14 11.80
C GLU A 131 -14.10 0.85 11.08
N GLY A 132 -13.68 -0.31 11.59
CA GLY A 132 -14.09 -1.61 11.08
C GLY A 132 -13.69 -1.91 9.64
N LEU A 133 -12.67 -1.23 9.06
CA LEU A 133 -12.43 -1.29 7.61
C LEU A 133 -12.11 -2.70 7.09
N LEU A 134 -11.50 -3.55 7.91
CA LEU A 134 -11.15 -4.92 7.53
C LEU A 134 -12.03 -5.97 8.23
N ALA A 135 -12.53 -6.92 7.43
CA ALA A 135 -13.22 -8.08 7.93
C ALA A 135 -12.28 -9.01 8.72
N GLY A 136 -12.79 -9.59 9.82
CA GLY A 136 -12.09 -10.65 10.56
C GLY A 136 -10.87 -10.23 11.37
N THR A 137 -10.59 -8.93 11.53
CA THR A 137 -9.43 -8.42 12.28
C THR A 137 -9.77 -7.90 13.68
N SER A 138 -11.07 -7.76 14.00
CA SER A 138 -11.59 -7.22 15.28
C SER A 138 -11.11 -7.95 16.54
N GLN A 139 -10.74 -9.23 16.39
CA GLN A 139 -10.14 -10.03 17.45
C GLN A 139 -8.79 -9.50 17.96
N TRP A 140 -8.17 -8.51 17.29
CA TRP A 140 -6.95 -7.88 17.81
C TRP A 140 -7.13 -7.28 19.21
N THR A 141 -8.36 -6.93 19.57
CA THR A 141 -8.72 -6.42 20.90
C THR A 141 -8.62 -7.48 21.99
N THR A 142 -8.67 -8.76 21.64
CA THR A 142 -8.67 -9.88 22.59
C THR A 142 -7.46 -10.81 22.44
N GLN A 143 -6.87 -10.91 21.24
CA GLN A 143 -5.69 -11.73 20.93
C GLN A 143 -4.82 -11.09 19.83
N GLY A 144 -3.66 -11.67 19.55
CA GLY A 144 -2.84 -11.24 18.41
C GLY A 144 -3.46 -11.61 17.07
N LEU A 145 -3.10 -10.89 16.01
CA LEU A 145 -3.51 -11.16 14.64
C LEU A 145 -2.74 -12.35 14.05
N SER A 146 -3.43 -13.16 13.23
CA SER A 146 -2.80 -14.19 12.39
C SER A 146 -1.93 -13.56 11.30
N ALA A 147 -1.08 -14.35 10.65
CA ALA A 147 -0.23 -13.85 9.56
C ALA A 147 -1.05 -13.21 8.41
N SER A 148 -2.15 -13.85 7.98
CA SER A 148 -3.00 -13.29 6.92
C SER A 148 -3.70 -12.00 7.35
N GLN A 149 -4.08 -11.88 8.62
CA GLN A 149 -4.67 -10.65 9.17
C GLN A 149 -3.65 -9.52 9.30
N GLN A 150 -2.40 -9.84 9.65
CA GLN A 150 -1.31 -8.87 9.64
C GLN A 150 -1.08 -8.36 8.21
N GLU A 151 -1.04 -9.24 7.23
CA GLU A 151 -0.91 -8.86 5.81
C GLU A 151 -2.05 -7.95 5.35
N ALA A 152 -3.30 -8.27 5.68
CA ALA A 152 -4.45 -7.42 5.37
C ALA A 152 -4.37 -6.05 6.06
N LEU A 153 -4.01 -6.03 7.36
CA LEU A 153 -3.78 -4.78 8.09
C LEU A 153 -2.72 -3.93 7.40
N PHE A 154 -1.58 -4.50 7.03
CA PHE A 154 -0.52 -3.75 6.36
C PHE A 154 -0.93 -3.28 4.96
N ALA A 155 -1.71 -4.05 4.20
CA ALA A 155 -2.27 -3.59 2.92
C ALA A 155 -3.21 -2.38 3.13
N CYS A 156 -4.10 -2.42 4.12
CA CYS A 156 -4.94 -1.27 4.51
C CYS A 156 -4.08 -0.06 4.89
N MET A 157 -3.03 -0.25 5.69
CA MET A 157 -2.11 0.83 6.07
C MET A 157 -1.45 1.49 4.86
N LEU A 158 -1.07 0.73 3.82
CA LEU A 158 -0.50 1.29 2.58
C LEU A 158 -1.50 2.17 1.83
N ALA A 159 -2.76 1.75 1.73
CA ALA A 159 -3.83 2.51 1.09
C ALA A 159 -4.02 3.90 1.72
N HIS A 160 -3.83 3.98 3.05
CA HIS A 160 -3.95 5.22 3.82
C HIS A 160 -2.71 6.12 3.79
N LEU A 161 -1.62 5.72 3.12
CA LEU A 161 -0.42 6.55 3.05
C LEU A 161 -0.60 7.72 2.09
N ASN A 162 -0.18 8.89 2.55
CA ASN A 162 -0.16 10.11 1.75
C ASN A 162 1.06 10.98 2.13
N PRO A 163 1.99 11.25 1.18
CA PRO A 163 3.19 12.02 1.46
C PRO A 163 2.91 13.53 1.49
N ALA A 164 1.81 13.98 0.87
CA ALA A 164 1.44 15.39 0.76
C ALA A 164 0.93 15.96 2.09
N GLY A 165 0.60 15.10 3.07
CA GLY A 165 0.06 15.52 4.37
C GLY A 165 -1.36 16.08 4.31
N MET A 166 -2.00 16.00 3.14
CA MET A 166 -3.42 16.27 2.96
C MET A 166 -4.21 15.01 3.28
N VAL A 167 -5.49 15.18 3.60
CA VAL A 167 -6.41 14.08 3.88
C VAL A 167 -7.34 13.97 2.69
N VAL A 168 -7.26 12.87 1.93
CA VAL A 168 -8.16 12.60 0.80
C VAL A 168 -9.07 11.43 1.16
N PRO A 169 -10.39 11.56 0.93
CA PRO A 169 -11.31 10.44 1.02
C PRO A 169 -10.92 9.34 0.02
N ILE A 170 -10.90 8.11 0.49
CA ILE A 170 -10.64 6.91 -0.33
C ILE A 170 -11.74 5.89 -0.06
N ALA A 171 -12.01 5.05 -1.05
CA ALA A 171 -12.78 3.83 -0.85
C ALA A 171 -11.83 2.63 -0.91
N LEU A 172 -12.04 1.69 0.00
CA LEU A 172 -11.38 0.40 0.02
C LEU A 172 -12.39 -0.65 -0.44
N THR A 173 -11.96 -1.60 -1.27
CA THR A 173 -12.75 -2.80 -1.62
C THR A 173 -11.88 -4.05 -1.67
N GLY A 174 -12.50 -5.22 -1.78
CA GLY A 174 -11.85 -6.52 -1.87
C GLY A 174 -12.30 -7.47 -0.76
N GLU A 175 -11.93 -8.76 -0.89
CA GLU A 175 -12.38 -9.85 -0.01
C GLU A 175 -12.18 -9.57 1.50
N MET A 176 -11.09 -8.88 1.83
CA MET A 176 -10.72 -8.59 3.23
C MET A 176 -11.35 -7.31 3.78
N VAL A 177 -12.05 -6.53 2.95
CA VAL A 177 -12.68 -5.27 3.36
C VAL A 177 -14.07 -5.57 3.93
N ALA A 178 -14.36 -5.04 5.11
CA ALA A 178 -15.70 -5.17 5.67
C ALA A 178 -16.68 -4.31 4.85
N PRO A 179 -17.94 -4.73 4.66
CA PRO A 179 -18.94 -3.84 4.08
C PRO A 179 -19.10 -2.60 4.96
N ALA A 180 -19.33 -1.43 4.35
CA ALA A 180 -19.73 -0.25 5.09
C ALA A 180 -21.00 -0.55 5.91
N GLU A 181 -21.01 -0.15 7.17
CA GLU A 181 -22.22 -0.20 8.02
C GLU A 181 -23.17 0.95 7.72
N ASP A 182 -22.65 2.02 7.11
CA ASP A 182 -23.39 3.23 6.76
C ASP A 182 -24.08 3.08 5.40
N GLU A 183 -25.39 3.32 5.37
CA GLU A 183 -26.20 3.36 4.15
C GLU A 183 -25.82 4.56 3.24
N GLU A 184 -25.11 5.56 3.77
CA GLU A 184 -24.65 6.74 3.02
C GLU A 184 -23.36 6.50 2.21
N PHE A 185 -22.66 5.37 2.41
CA PHE A 185 -21.44 5.09 1.64
C PHE A 185 -21.78 4.65 0.20
N ASP A 186 -21.68 5.59 -0.75
CA ASP A 186 -21.84 5.32 -2.17
C ASP A 186 -20.49 5.16 -2.87
N LEU A 187 -20.19 3.93 -3.29
CA LEU A 187 -18.99 3.62 -4.06
C LEU A 187 -18.96 4.31 -5.44
N SER A 188 -20.10 4.82 -5.93
CA SER A 188 -20.20 5.54 -7.19
C SER A 188 -19.47 6.89 -7.17
N ASP A 189 -19.35 7.54 -6.00
CA ASP A 189 -18.55 8.75 -5.81
C ASP A 189 -17.05 8.48 -6.03
N TYR A 190 -16.61 7.25 -5.76
CA TYR A 190 -15.23 6.79 -5.89
C TYR A 190 -14.98 6.13 -7.25
N SER A 191 -15.29 6.82 -8.33
CA SER A 191 -15.23 6.26 -9.69
C SER A 191 -13.80 6.01 -10.21
N PHE A 192 -12.77 6.59 -9.62
CA PHE A 192 -11.38 6.44 -10.08
C PHE A 192 -10.69 5.22 -9.44
N HIS A 193 -10.38 4.20 -10.22
CA HIS A 193 -9.65 3.01 -9.77
C HIS A 193 -8.15 3.31 -9.73
N GLU A 194 -7.57 3.24 -8.55
CA GLU A 194 -6.17 3.62 -8.33
C GLU A 194 -5.25 2.40 -8.42
N ALA A 195 -5.31 1.51 -7.42
CA ALA A 195 -4.32 0.47 -7.27
C ALA A 195 -4.82 -0.74 -6.47
N LEU A 196 -4.14 -1.88 -6.67
CA LEU A 196 -4.24 -3.08 -5.85
C LEU A 196 -3.06 -3.13 -4.87
N TRP A 197 -3.32 -3.49 -3.62
CA TRP A 197 -2.33 -3.51 -2.54
C TRP A 197 -2.27 -4.88 -1.90
N THR A 198 -1.05 -5.39 -1.75
CA THR A 198 -0.79 -6.57 -0.91
C THR A 198 0.41 -6.31 -0.01
N ALA A 199 0.42 -7.00 1.14
CA ALA A 199 1.59 -7.08 2.00
C ALA A 199 1.93 -8.55 2.26
N THR A 200 3.19 -8.83 2.51
CA THR A 200 3.68 -10.15 2.93
C THR A 200 4.55 -9.99 4.16
N VAL A 201 4.26 -10.77 5.20
CA VAL A 201 5.12 -10.88 6.38
C VAL A 201 6.06 -12.07 6.15
N SER A 202 7.36 -11.80 6.02
CA SER A 202 8.34 -12.87 5.88
C SER A 202 8.52 -13.62 7.20
N THR A 203 9.01 -14.86 7.12
CA THR A 203 9.34 -15.67 8.31
C THR A 203 10.39 -15.03 9.21
N ALA A 204 11.21 -14.11 8.66
CA ALA A 204 12.18 -13.33 9.41
C ALA A 204 11.60 -12.03 10.02
N GLY A 205 10.28 -11.80 9.91
CA GLY A 205 9.62 -10.58 10.37
C GLY A 205 9.84 -9.37 9.47
N GLY A 206 10.23 -9.58 8.21
CA GLY A 206 10.32 -8.53 7.20
C GLY A 206 8.96 -8.25 6.55
N LEU A 207 8.76 -7.03 6.06
CA LEU A 207 7.56 -6.65 5.31
C LEU A 207 7.94 -6.39 3.86
N ILE A 208 7.23 -7.05 2.94
CA ILE A 208 7.32 -6.82 1.50
C ILE A 208 5.96 -6.31 1.05
N PHE A 209 5.94 -5.18 0.36
CA PHE A 209 4.73 -4.57 -0.16
C PHE A 209 4.73 -4.67 -1.67
N LYS A 210 3.58 -5.01 -2.26
CA LYS A 210 3.40 -5.01 -3.71
C LYS A 210 2.19 -4.19 -4.07
N VAL A 211 2.34 -3.40 -5.13
CA VAL A 211 1.28 -2.55 -5.66
C VAL A 211 1.19 -2.69 -7.17
N TRP A 212 -0.03 -2.76 -7.67
CA TRP A 212 -0.33 -2.75 -9.11
C TRP A 212 -1.21 -1.53 -9.40
N PRO A 213 -0.82 -0.62 -10.30
CA PRO A 213 -1.77 0.37 -10.79
C PRO A 213 -2.86 -0.37 -11.56
N ILE A 214 -4.11 0.10 -11.50
CA ILE A 214 -5.22 -0.47 -12.26
C ILE A 214 -6.06 0.62 -12.92
N GLY A 215 -6.97 0.22 -13.80
CA GLY A 215 -8.04 1.05 -14.36
C GLY A 215 -7.60 2.47 -14.74
N ASP A 216 -8.20 3.45 -14.04
CA ASP A 216 -8.06 4.86 -14.34
C ASP A 216 -6.63 5.39 -14.10
N LEU A 217 -5.89 4.87 -13.10
CA LEU A 217 -4.50 5.27 -12.92
C LEU A 217 -3.61 4.83 -14.08
N ARG A 218 -3.81 3.61 -14.61
CA ARG A 218 -3.05 3.11 -15.77
C ARG A 218 -3.36 3.89 -17.05
N SER A 219 -4.61 4.31 -17.24
CA SER A 219 -5.01 5.08 -18.43
C SER A 219 -4.62 6.55 -18.34
N SER A 220 -4.63 7.12 -17.13
CA SER A 220 -4.36 8.56 -16.90
C SER A 220 -2.89 8.89 -16.69
N CYS A 221 -2.03 7.89 -16.50
CA CYS A 221 -0.61 8.09 -16.20
C CYS A 221 0.26 7.35 -17.21
N SER A 222 1.26 8.03 -17.78
CA SER A 222 2.20 7.38 -18.69
C SER A 222 2.94 6.23 -17.99
N GLN A 223 3.23 5.15 -18.72
CA GLN A 223 3.91 3.98 -18.16
C GLN A 223 5.26 4.34 -17.51
N VAL A 224 5.94 5.36 -18.03
CA VAL A 224 7.22 5.86 -17.51
C VAL A 224 7.06 6.50 -16.11
N TYR A 225 5.89 7.03 -15.77
CA TYR A 225 5.62 7.70 -14.49
C TYR A 225 4.87 6.83 -13.48
N LEU A 226 4.25 5.72 -13.88
CA LEU A 226 3.49 4.83 -12.99
C LEU A 226 4.31 4.31 -11.80
N GLU A 227 5.54 3.88 -12.04
CA GLU A 227 6.40 3.41 -10.95
C GLU A 227 6.76 4.56 -9.99
N GLY A 228 7.15 5.71 -10.54
CA GLY A 228 7.51 6.89 -9.75
C GLY A 228 6.35 7.43 -8.93
N THR A 229 5.13 7.47 -9.48
CA THR A 229 3.94 8.00 -8.80
C THR A 229 3.56 7.13 -7.59
N LEU A 230 3.51 5.81 -7.76
CA LEU A 230 3.16 4.89 -6.68
C LEU A 230 4.24 4.81 -5.60
N LYS A 231 5.53 4.85 -5.99
CA LYS A 231 6.63 4.97 -5.04
C LYS A 231 6.59 6.29 -4.29
N ASN A 232 6.31 7.41 -4.95
CA ASN A 232 6.18 8.69 -4.27
C ASN A 232 5.02 8.68 -3.26
N ARG A 233 3.84 8.19 -3.67
CA ARG A 233 2.66 8.04 -2.80
C ARG A 233 2.97 7.21 -1.55
N THR A 234 3.66 6.09 -1.70
CA THR A 234 3.80 5.11 -0.62
C THR A 234 5.06 5.32 0.21
N CYS A 235 6.15 5.72 -0.44
CA CYS A 235 7.48 5.82 0.17
C CYS A 235 7.89 7.27 0.45
N GLY A 236 7.13 8.26 -0.04
CA GLY A 236 7.49 9.67 0.06
C GLY A 236 8.65 10.02 -0.85
N ALA A 237 9.62 10.78 -0.31
CA ALA A 237 10.73 11.33 -1.08
C ALA A 237 11.53 10.25 -1.84
N VAL A 238 12.03 10.61 -3.03
CA VAL A 238 12.80 9.71 -3.92
C VAL A 238 13.97 9.02 -3.22
N SER A 239 14.62 9.70 -2.27
CA SER A 239 15.72 9.12 -1.47
C SER A 239 15.30 7.93 -0.60
N GLN A 240 14.00 7.72 -0.36
CA GLN A 240 13.46 6.63 0.46
C GLN A 240 12.93 5.47 -0.38
N HIS A 241 12.85 5.61 -1.71
CA HIS A 241 12.25 4.61 -2.60
C HIS A 241 12.95 3.25 -2.52
N ALA A 242 14.27 3.23 -2.36
CA ALA A 242 15.04 1.98 -2.29
C ALA A 242 14.86 1.22 -0.96
N SER A 243 14.45 1.90 0.12
CA SER A 243 14.41 1.33 1.48
C SER A 243 13.00 1.10 2.01
N CYS A 244 11.95 1.58 1.34
CA CYS A 244 10.58 1.46 1.83
C CYS A 244 10.00 0.04 1.70
N GLY A 245 10.61 -0.84 0.88
CA GLY A 245 10.17 -2.22 0.68
C GLY A 245 8.95 -2.37 -0.23
N LEU A 246 8.67 -1.36 -1.07
CA LEU A 246 7.61 -1.40 -2.07
C LEU A 246 8.15 -1.89 -3.42
N GLU A 247 7.49 -2.90 -3.97
CA GLU A 247 7.64 -3.35 -5.35
C GLU A 247 6.41 -2.88 -6.15
N VAL A 248 6.63 -2.04 -7.16
CA VAL A 248 5.58 -1.70 -8.13
C VAL A 248 5.61 -2.74 -9.23
N ARG A 249 4.44 -3.28 -9.54
CA ARG A 249 4.25 -4.33 -10.53
C ARG A 249 3.32 -3.78 -11.61
N LEU A 250 3.69 -3.91 -12.88
CA LEU A 250 2.91 -3.36 -14.00
C LEU A 250 2.09 -4.43 -14.72
N ASP A 251 2.40 -5.71 -14.47
CA ASP A 251 1.82 -6.88 -15.13
C ASP A 251 0.68 -7.46 -14.28
N VAL A 252 -0.39 -6.67 -14.09
CA VAL A 252 -1.53 -7.09 -13.25
C VAL A 252 -2.25 -8.31 -13.81
N GLU A 253 -2.27 -8.47 -15.14
CA GLU A 253 -2.90 -9.58 -15.84
C GLU A 253 -2.17 -10.91 -15.60
N ASP A 254 -0.86 -10.86 -15.39
CA ASP A 254 -0.04 -12.05 -15.11
C ASP A 254 -0.02 -12.38 -13.62
N ASP A 255 -0.03 -11.35 -12.77
CA ASP A 255 0.10 -11.51 -11.32
C ASP A 255 -1.25 -11.74 -10.62
N CYS A 256 -2.37 -11.28 -11.19
CA CYS A 256 -3.66 -11.23 -10.51
C CYS A 256 -4.80 -11.90 -11.28
N THR A 257 -5.71 -12.51 -10.53
CA THR A 257 -6.99 -13.02 -11.01
C THR A 257 -8.14 -12.28 -10.34
N VAL A 258 -9.25 -12.10 -11.05
CA VAL A 258 -10.48 -11.50 -10.52
C VAL A 258 -11.61 -12.53 -10.51
N SER A 259 -12.35 -12.61 -9.39
CA SER A 259 -13.58 -13.39 -9.26
C SER A 259 -14.59 -12.56 -8.47
N ASP A 260 -15.81 -12.40 -8.97
CA ASP A 260 -16.88 -11.65 -8.30
C ASP A 260 -16.49 -10.21 -7.87
N GLY A 261 -15.59 -9.58 -8.64
CA GLY A 261 -15.06 -8.25 -8.35
C GLY A 261 -13.95 -8.21 -7.28
N GLU A 262 -13.52 -9.35 -6.77
CA GLU A 262 -12.43 -9.46 -5.80
C GLU A 262 -11.12 -9.88 -6.48
N TYR A 263 -10.03 -9.21 -6.13
CA TYR A 263 -8.71 -9.48 -6.70
C TYR A 263 -7.91 -10.41 -5.81
N THR A 264 -7.33 -11.45 -6.41
CA THR A 264 -6.29 -12.27 -5.81
C THR A 264 -5.01 -12.08 -6.61
N CYS A 265 -3.99 -11.47 -6.02
CA CYS A 265 -2.69 -11.23 -6.63
C CYS A 265 -1.64 -12.14 -6.01
N LEU A 266 -0.94 -12.91 -6.84
CA LEU A 266 0.09 -13.86 -6.42
C LEU A 266 -0.40 -14.82 -5.32
N GLY A 267 -1.65 -15.26 -5.45
CA GLY A 267 -2.31 -16.16 -4.49
C GLY A 267 -2.72 -15.51 -3.16
N LYS A 268 -2.74 -14.17 -3.07
CA LYS A 268 -3.17 -13.43 -1.88
C LYS A 268 -4.32 -12.48 -2.22
N PRO A 269 -5.33 -12.33 -1.35
CA PRO A 269 -6.34 -11.29 -1.49
C PRO A 269 -5.69 -9.91 -1.56
N ALA A 270 -6.06 -9.12 -2.56
CA ALA A 270 -5.58 -7.75 -2.73
C ALA A 270 -6.66 -6.76 -2.33
N LEU A 271 -6.24 -5.70 -1.64
CA LEU A 271 -7.11 -4.57 -1.32
C LEU A 271 -7.08 -3.60 -2.51
N VAL A 272 -8.23 -3.10 -2.92
CA VAL A 272 -8.35 -2.10 -3.98
C VAL A 272 -8.54 -0.72 -3.37
N THR A 273 -7.81 0.29 -3.85
CA THR A 273 -8.15 1.69 -3.57
C THR A 273 -8.86 2.33 -4.75
N ARG A 274 -9.91 3.08 -4.42
CA ARG A 274 -10.63 3.95 -5.35
C ARG A 274 -10.69 5.37 -4.79
N LEU A 275 -10.70 6.35 -5.69
CA LEU A 275 -10.64 7.77 -5.37
C LEU A 275 -11.85 8.49 -5.97
N ILE A 276 -12.22 9.61 -5.36
CA ILE A 276 -13.02 10.62 -6.06
C ILE A 276 -12.09 11.27 -7.11
N PRO A 277 -12.46 11.32 -8.40
CA PRO A 277 -11.58 11.78 -9.48
C PRO A 277 -10.91 13.13 -9.24
N GLU A 278 -11.60 14.05 -8.55
CA GLU A 278 -11.11 15.40 -8.23
C GLU A 278 -9.81 15.42 -7.39
N TYR A 279 -9.50 14.34 -6.67
CA TYR A 279 -8.27 14.23 -5.87
C TYR A 279 -7.13 13.52 -6.59
N PHE A 280 -7.34 13.02 -7.82
CA PHE A 280 -6.30 12.31 -8.58
C PHE A 280 -5.01 13.12 -8.67
N GLU A 281 -5.11 14.38 -9.10
CA GLU A 281 -3.95 15.24 -9.32
C GLU A 281 -3.16 15.51 -8.03
N GLN A 282 -3.87 15.57 -6.90
CA GLN A 282 -3.28 15.81 -5.60
C GLN A 282 -2.45 14.61 -5.12
N LEU A 283 -2.90 13.39 -5.44
CA LEU A 283 -2.24 12.15 -5.05
C LEU A 283 -1.16 11.70 -6.04
N HIS A 284 -1.31 12.04 -7.32
CA HIS A 284 -0.45 11.59 -8.41
C HIS A 284 0.09 12.74 -9.27
N PRO A 285 0.77 13.74 -8.69
CA PRO A 285 1.23 14.92 -9.42
C PRO A 285 2.25 14.60 -10.53
N LEU A 286 2.90 13.41 -10.48
CA LEU A 286 3.83 12.96 -11.51
C LEU A 286 3.14 12.50 -12.80
N CYS A 287 1.83 12.24 -12.77
CA CYS A 287 1.09 11.75 -13.94
C CYS A 287 0.61 12.87 -14.88
N ILE A 288 0.75 14.14 -14.48
CA ILE A 288 0.26 15.32 -15.23
C ILE A 288 1.38 15.96 -16.09
N GLN A 289 2.56 15.33 -16.15
CA GLN A 289 3.76 15.88 -16.80
C GLN A 289 3.83 15.61 -18.30
#